data_AF-A0A8T5N3C3-F1
#
_entry.id   AF-A0A8T5N3C3-F1
#
_cell.length_a   1.000
_cell.length_b   1.000
_cell.length_c   1.000
_cell.angle_alpha   90.00
_cell.angle_beta   90.00
_cell.angle_gamma   90.00
#
_symmetry.space_group_name_H-M   'P 1'
#
loop_
_entity.id
_entity.type
_entity.pdbx_description
1 polymer ?
#
loop_
_entity_poly.entity_id
_entity_poly.type
_entity_poly.pdbx_seq_one_letter_code
_entity_poly.pdbx_strand_id
1 'polypeptide(L)'
;MDLKKLWSEKICYSLSKKTVKEEKGVKKYLLANLSKTAQEKDIEKSAYTIGDFYRTKDNLKADANNPEALAQALVKDNGFDMPDWASYKTGYSLADCNMTFMPQTKTCNLYCPWCFVDDESKNGKKGRGEFFSTKEIIDALEDSRKNDVIHSMRRSGGEPLLAPWQWLENLEELQKRGLEKEIYFQGETNLTTGHLIDYLQQQGKLDKHFWEKVAEYNNFGVLCSFKGTDAESNLRAIGFTGKNNTINKKFTFLDKERWYTFRKIVEAGIDAYPFIYDPNPETIDEFLKQGMDEYGPEFVSKTWLFPLKLYGPEKIRLAKKGIDLDLFQEKLTENFTRTKEKMQELTLKYTGHEYRAVRRVEVKLKVI
;
A
#
# COMPACT_ATOMS: atom_id res chain seq x y z
N MET A 1 14.97 25.86 -8.89
CA MET A 1 13.59 25.31 -8.87
C MET A 1 13.48 24.40 -7.67
N ASP A 2 12.56 24.68 -6.76
CA ASP A 2 12.30 23.80 -5.62
C ASP A 2 11.66 22.49 -6.11
N LEU A 3 12.41 21.39 -6.02
CA LEU A 3 11.98 20.08 -6.53
C LEU A 3 10.88 19.45 -5.69
N LYS A 4 10.83 19.77 -4.39
CA LYS A 4 9.77 19.32 -3.50
C LYS A 4 8.45 19.98 -3.89
N LYS A 5 8.47 21.29 -4.11
CA LYS A 5 7.32 22.06 -4.62
C LYS A 5 6.89 21.59 -6.02
N LEU A 6 7.84 21.31 -6.91
CA LEU A 6 7.56 20.72 -8.22
C LEU A 6 6.84 19.37 -8.08
N TRP A 7 7.32 18.52 -7.18
CA TRP A 7 6.75 17.19 -6.94
C TRP A 7 5.32 17.27 -6.40
N SER A 8 5.08 17.98 -5.30
CA SER A 8 3.76 18.05 -4.68
C SER A 8 2.77 18.86 -5.53
N GLU A 9 3.11 20.09 -5.91
CA GLU A 9 2.16 21.05 -6.48
C GLU A 9 1.95 20.92 -7.99
N LYS A 10 2.93 20.33 -8.71
CA LYS A 10 2.78 20.09 -10.15
C LYS A 10 2.56 18.62 -10.47
N ILE A 11 3.44 17.73 -10.03
CA ILE A 11 3.37 16.31 -10.43
C ILE A 11 2.20 15.63 -9.72
N CYS A 12 2.26 15.53 -8.39
CA CYS A 12 1.25 14.85 -7.59
C CYS A 12 -0.13 15.53 -7.71
N TYR A 13 -0.19 16.86 -7.65
CA TYR A 13 -1.45 17.58 -7.79
C TYR A 13 -2.07 17.46 -9.20
N SER A 14 -1.27 17.47 -10.28
CA SER A 14 -1.79 17.21 -11.63
C SER A 14 -2.40 15.81 -11.73
N LEU A 15 -1.74 14.82 -11.14
CA LEU A 15 -2.24 13.45 -11.07
C LEU A 15 -3.50 13.35 -10.22
N SER A 16 -3.55 14.00 -9.06
CA SER A 16 -4.73 14.08 -8.19
C SER A 16 -5.97 14.60 -8.95
N LYS A 17 -5.82 15.68 -9.72
CA LYS A 17 -6.89 16.23 -10.58
C LYS A 17 -7.36 15.28 -11.70
N LYS A 18 -6.54 14.31 -12.09
CA LYS A 18 -6.95 13.27 -13.05
C LYS A 18 -7.67 12.12 -12.34
N THR A 19 -7.30 11.85 -11.09
CA THR A 19 -7.88 10.79 -10.28
C THR A 19 -9.25 11.17 -9.73
N VAL A 20 -9.48 12.44 -9.42
CA VAL A 20 -10.74 12.91 -8.81
C VAL A 20 -11.47 13.83 -9.76
N LYS A 21 -12.77 13.59 -9.92
CA LYS A 21 -13.71 14.50 -10.59
C LYS A 21 -14.89 14.76 -9.68
N GLU A 22 -15.43 15.96 -9.71
CA GLU A 22 -16.70 16.26 -9.04
C GLU A 22 -17.82 16.40 -10.07
N GLU A 23 -18.93 15.71 -9.83
CA GLU A 23 -20.14 15.74 -10.66
C GLU A 23 -21.35 16.00 -9.78
N LYS A 24 -22.03 17.14 -9.98
CA LYS A 24 -23.22 17.52 -9.20
C LYS A 24 -22.99 17.48 -7.68
N GLY A 25 -21.82 17.94 -7.22
CA GLY A 25 -21.44 17.95 -5.80
C GLY A 25 -20.94 16.60 -5.26
N VAL A 26 -20.86 15.56 -6.10
CA VAL A 26 -20.38 14.23 -5.70
C VAL A 26 -19.00 13.99 -6.26
N LYS A 27 -18.02 13.70 -5.40
CA LYS A 27 -16.69 13.27 -5.83
C LYS A 27 -16.76 11.85 -6.38
N LYS A 28 -16.03 11.65 -7.48
CA LYS A 28 -15.83 10.37 -8.12
C LYS A 28 -14.35 10.13 -8.35
N TYR A 29 -13.96 8.87 -8.25
CA TYR A 29 -12.58 8.40 -8.28
C TYR A 29 -12.35 7.54 -9.51
N LEU A 30 -11.29 7.84 -10.26
CA LEU A 30 -10.92 7.10 -11.44
C LEU A 30 -10.36 5.72 -11.06
N LEU A 31 -11.12 4.68 -11.34
CA LEU A 31 -10.71 3.29 -11.17
C LEU A 31 -10.15 2.71 -12.47
N ALA A 32 -9.21 1.78 -12.34
CA ALA A 32 -8.65 1.04 -13.46
C ALA A 32 -9.62 -0.07 -13.90
N ASN A 33 -9.88 -0.16 -15.21
CA ASN A 33 -10.48 -1.36 -15.80
C ASN A 33 -9.40 -2.46 -15.82
N LEU A 34 -9.67 -3.55 -15.12
CA LEU A 34 -8.78 -4.70 -14.94
C LEU A 34 -8.87 -5.66 -16.11
N SER A 35 -10.02 -5.75 -16.77
CA SER A 35 -10.29 -6.67 -17.87
C SER A 35 -9.39 -6.37 -19.06
N LYS A 36 -8.99 -7.38 -19.84
CA LYS A 36 -8.08 -7.34 -21.02
C LYS A 36 -6.78 -6.56 -20.78
N THR A 37 -6.24 -6.57 -19.56
CA THR A 37 -4.94 -5.96 -19.24
C THR A 37 -3.86 -7.03 -19.11
N ALA A 38 -2.58 -6.63 -19.11
CA ALA A 38 -1.52 -7.56 -18.75
C ALA A 38 -1.63 -8.05 -17.29
N GLN A 39 -2.27 -7.25 -16.43
CA GLN A 39 -2.48 -7.56 -15.02
C GLN A 39 -3.59 -8.61 -14.81
N GLU A 40 -4.63 -8.62 -15.67
CA GLU A 40 -5.77 -9.55 -15.62
C GLU A 40 -5.34 -11.01 -15.46
N LYS A 41 -4.45 -11.49 -16.34
CA LYS A 41 -3.97 -12.89 -16.33
C LYS A 41 -3.30 -13.32 -15.03
N ASP A 42 -2.73 -12.37 -14.30
CA ASP A 42 -2.10 -12.65 -13.01
C ASP A 42 -3.07 -12.45 -11.84
N ILE A 43 -4.06 -11.57 -11.99
CA ILE A 43 -5.21 -11.45 -11.07
C ILE A 43 -5.97 -12.77 -11.06
N GLU A 44 -6.38 -13.29 -12.21
CA GLU A 44 -7.19 -14.52 -12.37
C GLU A 44 -6.58 -15.77 -11.73
N LYS A 45 -5.26 -15.78 -11.46
CA LYS A 45 -4.57 -16.89 -10.77
C LYS A 45 -4.78 -16.90 -9.26
N SER A 46 -5.23 -15.78 -8.67
CA SER A 46 -5.25 -15.61 -7.22
C SER A 46 -6.36 -14.70 -6.69
N ALA A 47 -7.23 -14.23 -7.57
CA ALA A 47 -8.27 -13.26 -7.28
C ALA A 47 -9.43 -13.43 -8.27
N TYR A 48 -10.63 -13.03 -7.86
CA TYR A 48 -11.83 -13.04 -8.69
C TYR A 48 -12.18 -11.61 -9.09
N THR A 49 -12.36 -11.35 -10.38
CA THR A 49 -12.81 -10.05 -10.87
C THR A 49 -14.33 -9.92 -10.73
N ILE A 50 -14.78 -8.79 -10.19
CA ILE A 50 -16.21 -8.45 -10.09
C ILE A 50 -16.49 -7.35 -11.10
N GLY A 51 -17.07 -7.74 -12.23
CA GLY A 51 -17.10 -6.90 -13.42
C GLY A 51 -15.70 -6.49 -13.85
N ASP A 52 -15.57 -5.24 -14.31
CA ASP A 52 -14.32 -4.74 -14.90
C ASP A 52 -13.43 -3.95 -13.92
N PHE A 53 -13.92 -3.54 -12.76
CA PHE A 53 -13.26 -2.49 -11.94
C PHE A 53 -12.90 -2.90 -10.52
N TYR A 54 -13.38 -4.08 -10.10
CA TYR A 54 -13.21 -4.59 -8.75
C TYR A 54 -12.64 -6.00 -8.79
N ARG A 55 -11.98 -6.39 -7.71
CA ARG A 55 -11.56 -7.77 -7.50
C ARG A 55 -11.66 -8.15 -6.03
N THR A 56 -11.89 -9.42 -5.74
CA THR A 56 -11.68 -10.04 -4.44
C THR A 56 -10.45 -10.92 -4.47
N LYS A 57 -9.76 -11.08 -3.34
CA LYS A 57 -8.57 -11.94 -3.23
C LYS A 57 -8.51 -12.56 -1.85
N ASP A 58 -8.14 -13.84 -1.83
CA ASP A 58 -7.67 -14.51 -0.63
C ASP A 58 -6.22 -14.12 -0.34
N ASN A 59 -6.00 -13.52 0.83
CA ASN A 59 -4.67 -13.04 1.22
C ASN A 59 -3.76 -14.18 1.70
N LEU A 60 -4.33 -15.15 2.40
CA LEU A 60 -3.69 -16.38 2.86
C LEU A 60 -4.05 -17.52 1.92
N LYS A 61 -3.02 -18.19 1.38
CA LYS A 61 -3.16 -19.36 0.51
C LYS A 61 -3.21 -20.64 1.35
N ALA A 62 -4.33 -20.86 2.01
CA ALA A 62 -4.63 -22.05 2.80
C ALA A 62 -6.11 -22.41 2.67
N ASP A 63 -6.50 -23.61 3.10
CA ASP A 63 -7.90 -24.01 3.17
C ASP A 63 -8.64 -23.11 4.18
N ALA A 64 -9.64 -22.37 3.69
CA ALA A 64 -10.43 -21.46 4.51
C ALA A 64 -11.22 -22.19 5.61
N ASN A 65 -11.49 -23.49 5.44
CA ASN A 65 -12.20 -24.31 6.43
C ASN A 65 -11.25 -24.92 7.48
N ASN A 66 -9.95 -24.64 7.40
CA ASN A 66 -8.95 -25.15 8.33
C ASN A 66 -8.24 -23.98 9.05
N PRO A 67 -8.74 -23.58 10.24
CA PRO A 67 -8.16 -22.48 11.02
C PRO A 67 -6.67 -22.66 11.34
N GLU A 68 -6.23 -23.89 11.56
CA GLU A 68 -4.82 -24.18 11.82
C GLU A 68 -3.96 -23.92 10.58
N ALA A 69 -4.42 -24.35 9.39
CA ALA A 69 -3.72 -24.08 8.14
C ALA A 69 -3.64 -22.57 7.84
N LEU A 70 -4.68 -21.80 8.16
CA LEU A 70 -4.67 -20.34 8.05
C LEU A 70 -3.69 -19.69 9.04
N ALA A 71 -3.70 -20.12 10.30
CA ALA A 71 -2.76 -19.63 11.32
C ALA A 71 -1.30 -19.96 10.94
N GLN A 72 -1.05 -21.15 10.42
CA GLN A 72 0.26 -21.53 9.88
C GLN A 72 0.63 -20.68 8.67
N ALA A 73 -0.32 -20.41 7.76
CA ALA A 73 -0.09 -19.56 6.61
C ALA A 73 0.23 -18.11 6.99
N LEU A 74 -0.30 -17.61 8.10
CA LEU A 74 -0.02 -16.28 8.64
C LEU A 74 1.44 -16.15 9.11
N VAL A 75 1.95 -17.18 9.79
CA VAL A 75 3.31 -17.16 10.36
C VAL A 75 4.40 -17.57 9.36
N LYS A 76 4.04 -18.21 8.24
CA LYS A 76 4.98 -18.54 7.15
C LYS A 76 5.72 -17.30 6.67
N ASP A 77 6.93 -17.50 6.18
CA ASP A 77 7.86 -16.44 5.76
C ASP A 77 7.29 -15.40 4.79
N ASN A 78 6.29 -15.77 4.00
CA ASN A 78 5.60 -14.93 3.02
C ASN A 78 4.12 -14.65 3.37
N GLY A 79 3.65 -15.10 4.53
CA GLY A 79 2.25 -15.05 4.94
C GLY A 79 1.77 -13.63 5.16
N PHE A 80 0.77 -13.18 4.39
CA PHE A 80 0.23 -11.81 4.42
C PHE A 80 -0.71 -11.59 5.62
N ASP A 81 -0.39 -10.75 6.62
CA ASP A 81 -1.13 -10.66 7.89
C ASP A 81 -2.25 -9.61 7.88
N MET A 82 -2.60 -9.07 6.72
CA MET A 82 -3.74 -8.16 6.61
C MET A 82 -5.07 -8.76 7.09
N PRO A 83 -5.38 -10.05 6.85
CA PRO A 83 -6.54 -10.68 7.45
C PRO A 83 -6.53 -10.63 8.98
N ASP A 84 -5.33 -10.68 9.59
CA ASP A 84 -5.18 -10.56 11.04
C ASP A 84 -5.54 -9.15 11.52
N TRP A 85 -5.29 -8.11 10.71
CA TRP A 85 -5.67 -6.72 11.03
C TRP A 85 -7.17 -6.57 11.07
N ALA A 86 -7.85 -7.07 10.04
CA ALA A 86 -9.30 -7.07 9.98
C ALA A 86 -9.90 -7.91 11.11
N SER A 87 -9.40 -9.13 11.33
CA SER A 87 -9.87 -10.03 12.39
C SER A 87 -9.72 -9.41 13.78
N TYR A 88 -8.55 -8.84 14.09
CA TYR A 88 -8.29 -8.18 15.37
C TYR A 88 -9.23 -6.98 15.60
N LYS A 89 -9.52 -6.20 14.57
CA LYS A 89 -10.31 -4.96 14.68
C LYS A 89 -11.81 -5.17 14.69
N THR A 90 -12.29 -6.18 14.00
CA THR A 90 -13.73 -6.45 13.82
C THR A 90 -14.23 -7.57 14.74
N GLY A 91 -13.34 -8.44 15.23
CA GLY A 91 -13.69 -9.60 16.03
C GLY A 91 -14.13 -10.83 15.23
N TYR A 92 -14.19 -10.73 13.90
CA TYR A 92 -14.46 -11.90 13.02
C TYR A 92 -13.25 -12.83 12.94
N SER A 93 -13.50 -14.07 12.52
CA SER A 93 -12.44 -15.07 12.39
C SER A 93 -11.43 -14.70 11.31
N LEU A 94 -10.22 -15.27 11.39
CA LEU A 94 -9.20 -15.09 10.35
C LEU A 94 -9.67 -15.58 8.97
N ALA A 95 -10.51 -16.63 8.93
CA ALA A 95 -11.09 -17.16 7.71
C ALA A 95 -12.05 -16.14 7.05
N ASP A 96 -12.96 -15.57 7.85
CA ASP A 96 -13.95 -14.58 7.38
C ASP A 96 -13.29 -13.27 6.92
N CYS A 97 -12.12 -12.96 7.47
CA CYS A 97 -11.31 -11.79 7.12
C CYS A 97 -10.30 -12.04 5.99
N ASN A 98 -10.19 -13.28 5.47
CA ASN A 98 -9.17 -13.64 4.50
C ASN A 98 -9.41 -12.99 3.13
N MET A 99 -10.68 -12.90 2.72
CA MET A 99 -11.08 -12.31 1.45
C MET A 99 -11.19 -10.79 1.56
N THR A 100 -10.49 -10.08 0.67
CA THR A 100 -10.53 -8.60 0.62
C THR A 100 -11.12 -8.09 -0.69
N PHE A 101 -12.09 -7.18 -0.60
CA PHE A 101 -12.62 -6.43 -1.74
C PHE A 101 -11.69 -5.27 -2.11
N MET A 102 -11.32 -5.16 -3.40
CA MET A 102 -10.31 -4.23 -3.87
C MET A 102 -10.70 -3.49 -5.15
N PRO A 103 -11.17 -2.24 -5.03
CA PRO A 103 -11.11 -1.29 -6.13
C PRO A 103 -9.66 -0.81 -6.37
N GLN A 104 -9.30 -0.63 -7.65
CA GLN A 104 -7.95 -0.21 -8.05
C GLN A 104 -7.89 1.24 -8.56
N THR A 105 -7.09 2.12 -7.94
CA THR A 105 -6.92 3.51 -8.41
C THR A 105 -6.12 3.56 -9.71
N LYS A 106 -6.58 4.33 -10.70
CA LYS A 106 -5.95 4.39 -12.04
C LYS A 106 -4.77 5.36 -12.17
N THR A 107 -4.16 5.80 -11.08
CA THR A 107 -3.13 6.84 -11.14
C THR A 107 -2.04 6.57 -10.13
N CYS A 108 -0.77 6.58 -10.53
CA CYS A 108 0.40 6.56 -9.65
C CYS A 108 1.37 7.68 -10.01
N ASN A 109 2.10 8.18 -9.02
CA ASN A 109 3.20 9.12 -9.21
C ASN A 109 4.58 8.43 -9.35
N LEU A 110 4.63 7.10 -9.22
CA LEU A 110 5.87 6.30 -9.29
C LEU A 110 5.85 5.27 -10.43
N TYR A 111 7.05 4.83 -10.84
CA TYR A 111 7.26 3.86 -11.92
C TYR A 111 8.15 2.69 -11.47
N CYS A 112 7.80 2.08 -10.34
CA CYS A 112 8.57 0.99 -9.74
C CYS A 112 8.79 -0.15 -10.75
N PRO A 113 10.03 -0.66 -10.95
CA PRO A 113 10.31 -1.69 -11.95
C PRO A 113 9.52 -2.98 -11.73
N TRP A 114 9.32 -3.34 -10.45
CA TRP A 114 8.62 -4.53 -9.97
C TRP A 114 7.12 -4.29 -9.69
N CYS A 115 6.54 -3.19 -10.20
CA CYS A 115 5.14 -2.89 -9.94
C CYS A 115 4.18 -3.83 -10.69
N PHE A 116 3.34 -4.53 -9.93
CA PHE A 116 2.26 -5.40 -10.41
C PHE A 116 1.18 -4.67 -11.21
N VAL A 117 1.01 -3.37 -10.98
CA VAL A 117 0.08 -2.55 -11.75
C VAL A 117 0.77 -2.16 -13.06
N ASP A 118 0.17 -2.56 -14.18
CA ASP A 118 0.67 -2.20 -15.50
C ASP A 118 0.55 -0.68 -15.75
N ASP A 119 1.34 -0.18 -16.70
CA ASP A 119 1.43 1.27 -16.93
C ASP A 119 0.13 1.87 -17.48
N GLU A 120 -0.71 1.08 -18.17
CA GLU A 120 -2.02 1.53 -18.63
C GLU A 120 -3.02 1.68 -17.47
N SER A 121 -2.90 0.82 -16.46
CA SER A 121 -3.72 0.80 -15.26
C SER A 121 -3.33 1.85 -14.21
N LYS A 122 -2.25 2.62 -14.40
CA LYS A 122 -1.81 3.67 -13.44
C LYS A 122 -1.43 5.03 -14.04
N ASN A 123 -1.81 5.30 -15.28
CA ASN A 123 -1.41 6.52 -16.00
C ASN A 123 -2.33 7.75 -15.83
N GLY A 124 -3.43 7.62 -15.09
CA GLY A 124 -4.43 8.67 -14.89
C GLY A 124 -5.18 9.11 -16.15
N LYS A 125 -5.11 8.36 -17.24
CA LYS A 125 -5.89 8.64 -18.46
C LYS A 125 -7.26 7.98 -18.35
N LYS A 126 -8.32 8.71 -18.75
CA LYS A 126 -9.70 8.18 -18.70
C LYS A 126 -9.80 6.86 -19.47
N GLY A 127 -9.31 6.79 -20.71
CA GLY A 127 -9.18 5.57 -21.54
C GLY A 127 -9.89 4.32 -21.00
N ARG A 128 -9.11 3.34 -20.52
CA ARG A 128 -9.61 2.12 -19.86
C ARG A 128 -9.88 2.30 -18.37
N GLY A 129 -10.69 3.29 -18.04
CA GLY A 129 -10.93 3.73 -16.69
C GLY A 129 -12.23 4.48 -16.59
N GLU A 130 -12.83 4.39 -15.42
CA GLU A 130 -14.12 5.00 -15.17
C GLU A 130 -14.19 5.59 -13.77
N PHE A 131 -15.04 6.61 -13.62
CA PHE A 131 -15.17 7.38 -12.40
C PHE A 131 -16.33 6.81 -11.58
N PHE A 132 -16.03 6.39 -10.35
CA PHE A 132 -17.01 5.87 -9.41
C PHE A 132 -17.06 6.73 -8.15
N SER A 133 -18.26 7.06 -7.70
CA SER A 133 -18.48 7.64 -6.38
C SER A 133 -18.23 6.59 -5.30
N THR A 134 -17.98 7.05 -4.08
CA THR A 134 -17.86 6.15 -2.93
C THR A 134 -19.12 5.32 -2.74
N LYS A 135 -20.31 5.89 -2.95
CA LYS A 135 -21.58 5.16 -2.88
C LYS A 135 -21.59 3.96 -3.84
N GLU A 136 -21.22 4.17 -5.11
CA GLU A 136 -21.17 3.11 -6.12
C GLU A 136 -20.14 2.02 -5.77
N ILE A 137 -19.02 2.39 -5.15
CA ILE A 137 -18.00 1.44 -4.70
C ILE A 137 -18.53 0.58 -3.53
N ILE A 138 -19.21 1.19 -2.55
CA ILE A 138 -19.78 0.46 -1.41
C ILE A 138 -21.00 -0.38 -1.83
N ASP A 139 -21.80 0.09 -2.79
CA ASP A 139 -22.86 -0.72 -3.40
C ASP A 139 -22.28 -2.02 -4.00
N ALA A 140 -21.16 -1.93 -4.75
CA ALA A 140 -20.48 -3.10 -5.31
C ALA A 140 -19.89 -4.05 -4.24
N LEU A 141 -19.40 -3.50 -3.11
CA LEU A 141 -18.97 -4.30 -1.96
C LEU A 141 -20.14 -5.09 -1.38
N GLU A 142 -21.26 -4.44 -1.09
CA GLU A 142 -22.45 -5.11 -0.53
C GLU A 142 -23.04 -6.15 -1.49
N ASP A 143 -23.05 -5.86 -2.79
CA ASP A 143 -23.47 -6.83 -3.80
C ASP A 143 -22.59 -8.07 -3.81
N SER A 144 -21.27 -7.90 -3.63
CA SER A 144 -20.33 -9.03 -3.52
C SER A 144 -20.59 -9.85 -2.25
N ARG A 145 -20.90 -9.18 -1.14
CA ARG A 145 -21.20 -9.82 0.16
C ARG A 145 -22.47 -10.67 0.17
N LYS A 146 -23.32 -10.60 -0.87
CA LYS A 146 -24.48 -11.50 -1.00
C LYS A 146 -24.08 -12.94 -1.27
N ASN A 147 -22.90 -13.16 -1.86
CA ASN A 147 -22.41 -14.48 -2.22
C ASN A 147 -21.16 -14.89 -1.43
N ASP A 148 -20.37 -13.92 -0.93
CA ASP A 148 -19.10 -14.16 -0.28
C ASP A 148 -19.02 -13.53 1.12
N VAL A 149 -18.23 -14.13 2.02
CA VAL A 149 -17.92 -13.55 3.33
C VAL A 149 -16.74 -12.58 3.17
N ILE A 150 -17.02 -11.28 3.27
CA ILE A 150 -16.02 -10.22 3.11
C ILE A 150 -16.11 -9.24 4.27
N HIS A 151 -15.08 -9.23 5.11
CA HIS A 151 -14.91 -8.30 6.24
C HIS A 151 -13.74 -7.32 6.05
N SER A 152 -13.16 -7.29 4.86
CA SER A 152 -12.01 -6.46 4.53
C SER A 152 -12.20 -5.75 3.18
N MET A 153 -11.95 -4.45 3.17
CA MET A 153 -11.90 -3.64 1.96
C MET A 153 -10.56 -2.90 1.87
N ARG A 154 -10.00 -2.78 0.68
CA ARG A 154 -8.72 -2.11 0.46
C ARG A 154 -8.72 -1.26 -0.80
N ARG A 155 -8.35 0.02 -0.67
CA ARG A 155 -8.02 0.85 -1.85
C ARG A 155 -6.63 0.46 -2.32
N SER A 156 -6.55 -0.21 -3.46
CA SER A 156 -5.26 -0.69 -3.99
C SER A 156 -4.89 -0.04 -5.31
N GLY A 157 -3.67 -0.35 -5.76
CA GLY A 157 -3.04 0.03 -7.02
C GLY A 157 -3.01 1.53 -7.31
N GLY A 158 -2.25 1.89 -8.34
CA GLY A 158 -1.83 3.27 -8.51
C GLY A 158 -1.11 3.78 -7.25
N GLU A 159 -1.48 4.98 -6.81
CA GLU A 159 -1.23 5.56 -5.50
C GLU A 159 -2.55 6.12 -4.95
N PRO A 160 -3.23 5.43 -4.02
CA PRO A 160 -4.50 5.89 -3.47
C PRO A 160 -4.41 7.26 -2.78
N LEU A 161 -3.29 7.60 -2.11
CA LEU A 161 -3.19 8.87 -1.38
C LEU A 161 -3.03 10.09 -2.30
N LEU A 162 -2.98 9.91 -3.64
CA LEU A 162 -3.21 11.01 -4.60
C LEU A 162 -4.65 11.54 -4.56
N ALA A 163 -5.60 10.78 -4.01
CA ALA A 163 -6.99 11.17 -3.82
C ALA A 163 -7.38 10.97 -2.35
N PRO A 164 -6.86 11.78 -1.41
CA PRO A 164 -7.01 11.58 0.04
C PRO A 164 -8.47 11.53 0.51
N TRP A 165 -9.37 12.31 -0.12
CA TRP A 165 -10.80 12.31 0.19
C TRP A 165 -11.43 10.92 0.18
N GLN A 166 -10.93 10.03 -0.68
CA GLN A 166 -11.49 8.68 -0.79
C GLN A 166 -11.37 7.91 0.53
N TRP A 167 -10.34 8.16 1.36
CA TRP A 167 -10.21 7.45 2.62
C TRP A 167 -11.33 7.83 3.59
N LEU A 168 -11.48 9.14 3.83
CA LEU A 168 -12.52 9.65 4.71
C LEU A 168 -13.93 9.33 4.19
N GLU A 169 -14.20 9.55 2.89
CA GLU A 169 -15.52 9.30 2.33
C GLU A 169 -15.91 7.81 2.39
N ASN A 170 -14.96 6.87 2.21
CA ASN A 170 -15.26 5.43 2.37
C ASN A 170 -15.59 5.09 3.82
N LEU A 171 -14.86 5.66 4.79
CA LEU A 171 -15.12 5.47 6.22
C LEU A 171 -16.49 6.03 6.62
N GLU A 172 -16.81 7.25 6.17
CA GLU A 172 -18.11 7.90 6.41
C GLU A 172 -19.26 7.10 5.79
N GLU A 173 -19.10 6.59 4.56
CA GLU A 173 -20.14 5.81 3.89
C GLU A 173 -20.32 4.42 4.53
N LEU A 174 -19.24 3.77 5.00
CA LEU A 174 -19.34 2.53 5.79
C LEU A 174 -20.11 2.78 7.08
N GLN A 175 -19.77 3.83 7.83
CA GLN A 175 -20.47 4.19 9.07
C GLN A 175 -21.95 4.51 8.84
N LYS A 176 -22.26 5.28 7.80
CA LYS A 176 -23.63 5.62 7.43
C LYS A 176 -24.50 4.39 7.13
N ARG A 177 -23.89 3.30 6.65
CA ARG A 177 -24.57 2.02 6.39
C ARG A 177 -24.53 1.05 7.56
N GLY A 178 -23.93 1.43 8.69
CA GLY A 178 -23.74 0.55 9.86
C GLY A 178 -22.68 -0.54 9.66
N LEU A 179 -21.80 -0.38 8.67
CA LEU A 179 -20.78 -1.35 8.29
C LEU A 179 -19.42 -1.11 8.97
N GLU A 180 -19.28 -0.07 9.79
CA GLU A 180 -18.02 0.32 10.41
C GLU A 180 -17.48 -0.72 11.39
N LYS A 181 -18.34 -1.57 11.95
CA LYS A 181 -17.94 -2.70 12.82
C LYS A 181 -17.70 -3.99 12.05
N GLU A 182 -18.19 -4.07 10.81
CA GLU A 182 -18.14 -5.28 10.00
C GLU A 182 -17.00 -5.28 8.99
N ILE A 183 -16.67 -4.09 8.47
CA ILE A 183 -15.68 -3.94 7.42
C ILE A 183 -14.46 -3.20 7.97
N TYR A 184 -13.33 -3.88 7.98
CA TYR A 184 -12.05 -3.23 8.13
C TYR A 184 -11.63 -2.59 6.82
N PHE A 185 -11.41 -1.27 6.86
CA PHE A 185 -10.96 -0.50 5.72
C PHE A 185 -9.44 -0.30 5.76
N GLN A 186 -8.79 -0.65 4.66
CA GLN A 186 -7.36 -0.51 4.51
C GLN A 186 -7.00 0.54 3.45
N GLY A 187 -6.22 1.53 3.88
CA GLY A 187 -5.48 2.44 3.01
C GLY A 187 -4.16 1.83 2.54
N GLU A 188 -3.69 2.22 1.36
CA GLU A 188 -2.34 1.94 0.88
C GLU A 188 -1.69 3.24 0.43
N THR A 189 -0.39 3.39 0.72
CA THR A 189 0.41 4.47 0.15
C THR A 189 1.86 4.07 -0.11
N ASN A 190 2.43 4.68 -1.15
CA ASN A 190 3.85 4.66 -1.46
C ASN A 190 4.68 5.69 -0.68
N LEU A 191 4.03 6.46 0.21
CA LEU A 191 4.62 7.46 1.08
C LEU A 191 5.20 8.69 0.37
N THR A 192 4.88 8.96 -0.89
CA THR A 192 5.46 10.12 -1.62
C THR A 192 4.48 11.28 -1.82
N THR A 193 3.51 11.43 -0.90
CA THR A 193 2.37 12.35 -1.03
C THR A 193 2.13 13.25 0.18
N GLY A 194 2.92 13.19 1.25
CA GLY A 194 2.72 14.01 2.45
C GLY A 194 2.63 15.51 2.15
N HIS A 195 3.55 16.05 1.34
CA HIS A 195 3.48 17.47 0.95
C HIS A 195 2.41 17.77 -0.11
N LEU A 196 1.88 16.76 -0.82
CA LEU A 196 0.64 16.94 -1.59
C LEU A 196 -0.52 17.22 -0.62
N ILE A 197 -0.62 16.47 0.48
CA ILE A 197 -1.66 16.65 1.49
C ILE A 197 -1.59 18.05 2.09
N ASP A 198 -0.41 18.48 2.54
CA ASP A 198 -0.24 19.84 3.09
C ASP A 198 -0.64 20.91 2.07
N TYR A 199 -0.24 20.74 0.80
CA TYR A 199 -0.62 21.66 -0.26
C TYR A 199 -2.15 21.71 -0.45
N LEU A 200 -2.83 20.57 -0.49
CA LEU A 200 -4.29 20.52 -0.61
C LEU A 200 -4.99 21.22 0.57
N GLN A 201 -4.47 21.06 1.80
CA GLN A 201 -4.97 21.73 3.00
C GLN A 201 -4.77 23.24 2.94
N GLN A 202 -3.57 23.70 2.56
CA GLN A 202 -3.25 25.13 2.39
C GLN A 202 -4.12 25.79 1.31
N GLN A 203 -4.50 25.04 0.28
CA GLN A 203 -5.39 25.52 -0.79
C GLN A 203 -6.89 25.43 -0.41
N GLY A 204 -7.24 24.98 0.80
CA GLY A 204 -8.62 24.81 1.25
C GLY A 204 -9.39 23.72 0.48
N LYS A 205 -8.68 22.79 -0.19
CA LYS A 205 -9.29 21.69 -0.97
C LYS A 205 -9.46 20.42 -0.15
N LEU A 206 -8.64 20.27 0.89
CA LEU A 206 -8.72 19.19 1.85
C LEU A 206 -8.85 19.81 3.26
N ASP A 207 -9.57 19.14 4.13
CA ASP A 207 -9.72 19.59 5.51
C ASP A 207 -8.35 19.67 6.21
N LYS A 208 -8.09 20.75 6.93
CA LYS A 208 -6.85 20.93 7.71
C LYS A 208 -6.66 19.87 8.80
N HIS A 209 -7.74 19.24 9.24
CA HIS A 209 -7.78 18.14 10.22
C HIS A 209 -8.03 16.78 9.57
N PHE A 210 -7.72 16.62 8.28
CA PHE A 210 -7.97 15.38 7.53
C PHE A 210 -7.38 14.15 8.23
N TRP A 211 -6.15 14.23 8.73
CA TRP A 211 -5.48 13.10 9.35
C TRP A 211 -6.15 12.68 10.66
N GLU A 212 -6.50 13.66 11.49
CA GLU A 212 -7.20 13.48 12.76
C GLU A 212 -8.58 12.87 12.53
N LYS A 213 -9.34 13.39 11.55
CA LYS A 213 -10.65 12.84 11.17
C LYS A 213 -10.58 11.37 10.74
N VAL A 214 -9.56 11.00 9.96
CA VAL A 214 -9.37 9.62 9.53
C VAL A 214 -8.98 8.73 10.71
N ALA A 215 -8.20 9.25 11.67
CA ALA A 215 -7.77 8.52 12.86
C ALA A 215 -8.91 8.20 13.85
N GLU A 216 -10.03 8.95 13.81
CA GLU A 216 -11.21 8.69 14.64
C GLU A 216 -11.87 7.33 14.32
N TYR A 217 -11.61 6.75 13.14
CA TYR A 217 -12.21 5.48 12.71
C TYR A 217 -11.37 4.27 13.16
N ASN A 218 -11.92 3.49 14.09
CA ASN A 218 -11.24 2.32 14.67
C ASN A 218 -11.03 1.16 13.68
N ASN A 219 -11.82 1.11 12.62
CA ASN A 219 -11.78 0.11 11.55
C ASN A 219 -10.86 0.52 10.39
N PHE A 220 -9.90 1.42 10.62
CA PHE A 220 -8.96 1.88 9.62
C PHE A 220 -7.50 1.52 9.95
N GLY A 221 -6.71 1.26 8.91
CA GLY A 221 -5.26 1.24 8.99
C GLY A 221 -4.61 1.36 7.61
N VAL A 222 -3.31 1.63 7.60
CA VAL A 222 -2.59 2.00 6.38
C VAL A 222 -1.38 1.11 6.18
N LEU A 223 -1.31 0.46 5.02
CA LEU A 223 -0.05 -0.12 4.55
C LEU A 223 0.85 0.98 3.98
N CYS A 224 2.04 1.10 4.56
CA CYS A 224 3.02 2.13 4.26
C CYS A 224 4.20 1.49 3.52
N SER A 225 4.24 1.63 2.19
CA SER A 225 5.24 0.97 1.35
C SER A 225 6.58 1.74 1.32
N PHE A 226 7.49 1.42 2.23
CA PHE A 226 8.89 1.76 2.10
C PHE A 226 9.50 0.95 0.95
N LYS A 227 10.04 1.65 -0.06
CA LYS A 227 10.72 1.03 -1.20
C LYS A 227 12.20 1.30 -1.03
N GLY A 228 13.04 0.28 -0.87
CA GLY A 228 14.43 0.42 -0.42
C GLY A 228 14.57 0.75 1.06
N THR A 229 15.77 0.63 1.60
CA THR A 229 16.14 0.91 3.00
C THR A 229 17.05 2.13 3.15
N ASP A 230 17.51 2.69 2.03
CA ASP A 230 18.33 3.90 1.97
C ASP A 230 17.87 4.76 0.79
N ALA A 231 18.41 5.97 0.64
CA ALA A 231 18.00 6.88 -0.43
C ALA A 231 18.32 6.36 -1.84
N GLU A 232 19.42 5.63 -2.03
CA GLU A 232 19.81 5.06 -3.33
C GLU A 232 18.92 3.87 -3.70
N SER A 233 18.76 2.90 -2.79
CA SER A 233 17.84 1.78 -2.98
C SER A 233 16.40 2.25 -3.13
N ASN A 234 16.01 3.33 -2.46
CA ASN A 234 14.70 3.97 -2.66
C ASN A 234 14.52 4.45 -4.09
N LEU A 235 15.40 5.35 -4.57
CA LEU A 235 15.30 5.90 -5.91
C LEU A 235 15.33 4.81 -7.00
N ARG A 236 16.12 3.76 -6.79
CA ARG A 236 16.10 2.56 -7.65
C ARG A 236 14.73 1.89 -7.66
N ALA A 237 14.20 1.58 -6.48
CA ALA A 237 12.95 0.87 -6.31
C ALA A 237 11.74 1.66 -6.83
N ILE A 238 11.77 3.00 -6.79
CA ILE A 238 10.68 3.85 -7.29
C ILE A 238 10.78 4.23 -8.78
N GLY A 239 11.83 3.76 -9.47
CA GLY A 239 11.99 3.93 -10.92
C GLY A 239 12.71 5.21 -11.36
N PHE A 240 13.48 5.84 -10.48
CA PHE A 240 14.26 7.06 -10.76
C PHE A 240 15.71 6.73 -11.16
N THR A 241 15.86 5.74 -12.05
CA THR A 241 17.14 5.29 -12.60
C THR A 241 17.27 5.61 -14.08
N GLY A 242 18.49 5.96 -14.51
CA GLY A 242 18.87 6.14 -15.91
C GLY A 242 19.12 4.80 -16.63
N LYS A 243 19.49 4.87 -17.92
CA LYS A 243 19.75 3.69 -18.77
C LYS A 243 20.84 2.76 -18.22
N ASN A 244 21.79 3.29 -17.46
CA ASN A 244 22.89 2.52 -16.86
C ASN A 244 22.65 2.21 -15.37
N ASN A 245 21.39 2.17 -14.93
CA ASN A 245 21.01 2.06 -13.51
C ASN A 245 21.52 3.17 -12.58
N THR A 246 22.05 4.27 -13.13
CA THR A 246 22.48 5.43 -12.36
C THR A 246 21.28 6.14 -11.74
N ILE A 247 21.26 6.29 -10.41
CA ILE A 247 20.20 7.03 -9.71
C ILE A 247 20.20 8.51 -10.08
N ASN A 248 19.02 9.10 -10.21
CA ASN A 248 18.91 10.55 -10.36
C ASN A 248 18.95 11.23 -8.99
N LYS A 249 20.16 11.61 -8.55
CA LYS A 249 20.41 12.23 -7.24
C LYS A 249 19.61 13.52 -6.98
N LYS A 250 19.04 14.16 -8.01
CA LYS A 250 18.15 15.32 -7.83
C LYS A 250 16.86 14.97 -7.07
N PHE A 251 16.45 13.71 -7.09
CA PHE A 251 15.23 13.23 -6.44
C PHE A 251 15.44 12.64 -5.05
N THR A 252 16.64 12.73 -4.46
CA THR A 252 16.91 12.18 -3.11
C THR A 252 16.00 12.75 -2.02
N PHE A 253 15.37 13.91 -2.25
CA PHE A 253 14.34 14.43 -1.34
C PHE A 253 13.13 13.50 -1.19
N LEU A 254 12.87 12.58 -2.14
CA LEU A 254 11.79 11.59 -2.04
C LEU A 254 12.03 10.57 -0.91
N ASP A 255 13.28 10.36 -0.51
CA ASP A 255 13.60 9.60 0.69
C ASP A 255 13.10 10.34 1.95
N LYS A 256 13.30 11.66 2.01
CA LYS A 256 12.73 12.48 3.09
C LYS A 256 11.20 12.56 3.02
N GLU A 257 10.64 12.57 1.81
CA GLU A 257 9.18 12.57 1.59
C GLU A 257 8.51 11.32 2.19
N ARG A 258 9.13 10.14 2.05
CA ARG A 258 8.55 8.91 2.61
C ARG A 258 8.49 8.89 4.12
N TRP A 259 9.55 9.36 4.78
CA TRP A 259 9.56 9.53 6.22
C TRP A 259 8.58 10.61 6.67
N TYR A 260 8.53 11.74 5.96
CA TYR A 260 7.55 12.80 6.27
C TYR A 260 6.11 12.31 6.19
N THR A 261 5.74 11.61 5.11
CA THR A 261 4.39 11.08 4.94
C THR A 261 4.07 10.04 6.03
N PHE A 262 5.02 9.16 6.35
CA PHE A 262 4.85 8.17 7.41
C PHE A 262 4.66 8.82 8.79
N ARG A 263 5.49 9.82 9.12
CA ARG A 263 5.36 10.62 10.34
C ARG A 263 3.96 11.21 10.48
N LYS A 264 3.43 11.86 9.44
CA LYS A 264 2.09 12.49 9.47
C LYS A 264 0.98 11.47 9.77
N ILE A 265 1.12 10.24 9.28
CA ILE A 265 0.18 9.14 9.55
C ILE A 265 0.28 8.70 11.01
N VAL A 266 1.50 8.44 11.50
CA VAL A 266 1.74 7.98 12.88
C VAL A 266 1.38 9.04 13.91
N GLU A 267 1.76 10.30 13.67
CA GLU A 267 1.48 11.46 14.53
C GLU A 267 -0.03 11.69 14.73
N ALA A 268 -0.83 11.41 13.70
CA ALA A 268 -2.28 11.49 13.78
C ALA A 268 -2.92 10.33 14.56
N GLY A 269 -2.16 9.29 14.93
CA GLY A 269 -2.68 8.10 15.62
C GLY A 269 -3.29 7.05 14.70
N ILE A 270 -3.07 7.16 13.38
CA ILE A 270 -3.52 6.15 12.43
C ILE A 270 -2.66 4.89 12.57
N ASP A 271 -3.28 3.71 12.55
CA ASP A 271 -2.58 2.43 12.63
C ASP A 271 -1.77 2.17 11.34
N ALA A 272 -0.48 2.48 11.40
CA ALA A 272 0.44 2.43 10.28
C ALA A 272 1.28 1.14 10.28
N TYR A 273 1.36 0.49 9.12
CA TYR A 273 2.09 -0.77 8.95
C TYR A 273 3.20 -0.58 7.92
N PRO A 274 4.47 -0.40 8.35
CA PRO A 274 5.61 -0.23 7.46
C PRO A 274 5.97 -1.54 6.76
N PHE A 275 5.96 -1.53 5.42
CA PHE A 275 6.36 -2.63 4.56
C PHE A 275 7.55 -2.23 3.71
N ILE A 276 8.61 -3.03 3.72
CA ILE A 276 9.82 -2.81 2.93
C ILE A 276 9.79 -3.69 1.69
N TYR A 277 9.85 -3.04 0.53
CA TYR A 277 10.02 -3.66 -0.78
C TYR A 277 11.42 -3.40 -1.33
N ASP A 278 12.02 -4.38 -2.02
CA ASP A 278 13.42 -4.33 -2.49
C ASP A 278 14.39 -3.87 -1.39
N PRO A 279 14.41 -4.55 -0.22
CA PRO A 279 15.31 -4.16 0.87
C PRO A 279 16.77 -4.29 0.45
N ASN A 280 17.64 -3.46 1.02
CA ASN A 280 19.09 -3.61 0.87
C ASN A 280 19.68 -4.14 2.19
N PRO A 281 20.23 -5.38 2.20
CA PRO A 281 20.73 -5.99 3.43
C PRO A 281 21.85 -5.17 4.08
N GLU A 282 22.59 -4.36 3.34
CA GLU A 282 23.69 -3.55 3.91
C GLU A 282 23.24 -2.28 4.62
N THR A 283 21.96 -1.92 4.52
CA THR A 283 21.43 -0.65 5.09
C THR A 283 20.18 -0.85 5.94
N ILE A 284 19.76 -2.10 6.16
CA ILE A 284 18.58 -2.40 6.96
C ILE A 284 18.77 -2.00 8.43
N ASP A 285 19.99 -2.12 8.97
CA ASP A 285 20.27 -1.73 10.36
C ASP A 285 20.10 -0.22 10.56
N GLU A 286 20.68 0.59 9.67
CA GLU A 286 20.54 2.04 9.67
C GLU A 286 19.08 2.46 9.45
N PHE A 287 18.35 1.79 8.56
CA PHE A 287 16.92 2.02 8.34
C PHE A 287 16.10 1.81 9.62
N LEU A 288 16.35 0.70 10.32
CA LEU A 288 15.66 0.39 11.57
C LEU A 288 16.03 1.38 12.68
N LYS A 289 17.31 1.73 12.81
CA LYS A 289 17.78 2.76 13.77
C LYS A 289 17.09 4.09 13.53
N GLN A 290 17.04 4.56 12.28
CA GLN A 290 16.33 5.79 11.92
C GLN A 290 14.84 5.72 12.33
N GLY A 291 14.18 4.59 12.07
CA GLY A 291 12.80 4.41 12.49
C GLY A 291 12.61 4.34 14.01
N MET A 292 13.55 3.72 14.73
CA MET A 292 13.51 3.68 16.20
C MET A 292 13.77 5.04 16.84
N ASP A 293 14.67 5.84 16.28
CA ASP A 293 14.95 7.19 16.75
C ASP A 293 13.70 8.07 16.71
N GLU A 294 12.77 7.81 15.78
CA GLU A 294 11.53 8.58 15.63
C GLU A 294 10.29 7.91 16.26
N TYR A 295 10.23 6.58 16.28
CA TYR A 295 9.01 5.84 16.66
C TYR A 295 9.20 4.76 17.73
N GLY A 296 10.41 4.62 18.28
CA GLY A 296 10.74 3.63 19.30
C GLY A 296 10.99 2.21 18.77
N PRO A 297 11.36 1.26 19.65
CA PRO A 297 11.62 -0.13 19.28
C PRO A 297 10.40 -0.82 18.61
N GLU A 298 9.19 -0.34 18.89
CA GLU A 298 7.95 -0.78 18.26
C GLU A 298 7.99 -0.68 16.74
N PHE A 299 8.75 0.27 16.17
CA PHE A 299 8.97 0.36 14.73
C PHE A 299 9.53 -0.95 14.15
N VAL A 300 10.50 -1.56 14.84
CA VAL A 300 11.12 -2.81 14.41
C VAL A 300 10.10 -3.94 14.46
N SER A 301 9.35 -4.07 15.56
CA SER A 301 8.31 -5.08 15.72
C SER A 301 7.16 -4.94 14.73
N LYS A 302 6.84 -3.70 14.31
CA LYS A 302 5.78 -3.40 13.33
C LYS A 302 6.25 -3.58 11.87
N THR A 303 7.56 -3.50 11.61
CA THR A 303 8.12 -3.49 10.25
C THR A 303 8.17 -4.86 9.60
N TRP A 304 7.83 -4.90 8.31
CA TRP A 304 7.78 -6.13 7.56
C TRP A 304 8.50 -6.07 6.21
N LEU A 305 9.30 -7.11 5.90
CA LEU A 305 9.84 -7.35 4.57
C LEU A 305 8.85 -8.06 3.65
N PHE A 306 8.70 -7.56 2.43
CA PHE A 306 7.85 -8.17 1.43
C PHE A 306 8.67 -8.85 0.31
N PRO A 307 8.47 -10.15 0.03
CA PRO A 307 9.15 -10.82 -1.05
C PRO A 307 8.60 -10.35 -2.40
N LEU A 308 9.49 -9.95 -3.30
CA LEU A 308 9.13 -9.51 -4.65
C LEU A 308 9.21 -10.65 -5.65
N LYS A 309 8.17 -10.77 -6.47
CA LYS A 309 8.08 -11.72 -7.58
C LYS A 309 7.72 -10.98 -8.86
N LEU A 310 8.32 -11.37 -9.98
CA LEU A 310 7.99 -10.82 -11.29
C LEU A 310 6.71 -11.46 -11.85
N TYR A 311 5.73 -10.61 -12.17
CA TYR A 311 4.51 -10.95 -12.89
C TYR A 311 4.56 -10.43 -14.34
N GLY A 312 3.51 -10.64 -15.11
CA GLY A 312 3.43 -10.27 -16.53
C GLY A 312 3.80 -8.80 -16.80
N PRO A 313 3.18 -7.83 -16.12
CA PRO A 313 3.48 -6.40 -16.32
C PRO A 313 4.95 -6.04 -16.12
N GLU A 314 5.59 -6.59 -15.09
CA GLU A 314 6.99 -6.37 -14.74
C GLU A 314 7.92 -6.98 -15.77
N LYS A 315 7.66 -8.22 -16.20
CA LYS A 315 8.45 -8.89 -17.23
C LYS A 315 8.45 -8.09 -18.53
N ILE A 316 7.29 -7.60 -18.97
CA ILE A 316 7.19 -6.72 -20.15
C ILE A 316 7.99 -5.43 -19.94
N ARG A 317 7.87 -4.80 -18.77
CA ARG A 317 8.54 -3.53 -18.45
C ARG A 317 10.06 -3.67 -18.42
N LEU A 318 10.57 -4.75 -17.82
CA LEU A 318 12.00 -5.03 -17.68
C LEU A 318 12.61 -5.49 -19.00
N ALA A 319 11.91 -6.34 -19.77
CA ALA A 319 12.37 -6.77 -21.10
C ALA A 319 12.55 -5.58 -22.07
N LYS A 320 11.64 -4.59 -22.03
CA LYS A 320 11.78 -3.34 -22.80
C LYS A 320 13.03 -2.52 -22.46
N LYS A 321 13.59 -2.72 -21.26
CA LYS A 321 14.83 -2.09 -20.81
C LYS A 321 16.07 -2.95 -21.09
N GLY A 322 15.92 -4.13 -21.69
CA GLY A 322 17.01 -5.08 -21.88
C GLY A 322 17.55 -5.67 -20.57
N ILE A 323 16.72 -5.69 -19.52
CA ILE A 323 17.11 -6.28 -18.23
C ILE A 323 16.84 -7.78 -18.29
N ASP A 324 17.86 -8.56 -17.93
CA ASP A 324 17.74 -10.01 -17.73
C ASP A 324 16.78 -10.31 -16.57
N LEU A 325 15.71 -11.04 -16.87
CA LEU A 325 14.61 -11.26 -15.92
C LEU A 325 14.99 -12.25 -14.82
N ASP A 326 15.81 -13.25 -15.14
CA ASP A 326 16.19 -14.30 -14.20
C ASP A 326 17.22 -13.75 -13.22
N LEU A 327 18.24 -13.05 -13.72
CA LEU A 327 19.21 -12.35 -12.89
C LEU A 327 18.55 -11.28 -12.00
N PHE A 328 17.55 -10.58 -12.53
CA PHE A 328 16.80 -9.59 -11.74
C PHE A 328 15.99 -10.26 -10.62
N GLN A 329 15.30 -11.36 -10.91
CA GLN A 329 14.55 -12.11 -9.89
C GLN A 329 15.48 -12.74 -8.85
N GLU A 330 16.62 -13.29 -9.26
CA GLU A 330 17.64 -13.85 -8.37
C GLU A 330 18.12 -12.78 -7.38
N LYS A 331 18.47 -11.59 -7.87
CA LYS A 331 18.87 -10.47 -7.01
C LYS A 331 17.79 -10.05 -6.01
N LEU A 332 16.53 -9.99 -6.44
CA LEU A 332 15.41 -9.69 -5.52
C LEU A 332 15.28 -10.74 -4.42
N THR A 333 15.43 -12.02 -4.78
CA THR A 333 15.37 -13.14 -3.83
C THR A 333 16.56 -13.14 -2.87
N GLU A 334 17.77 -12.90 -3.37
CA GLU A 334 18.99 -12.81 -2.56
C GLU A 334 18.89 -11.67 -1.54
N ASN A 335 18.53 -10.46 -1.99
CA ASN A 335 18.33 -9.30 -1.13
C ASN A 335 17.29 -9.57 -0.05
N PHE A 336 16.15 -10.17 -0.40
CA PHE A 336 15.10 -10.53 0.56
C PHE A 336 15.62 -11.52 1.60
N THR A 337 16.28 -12.60 1.17
CA THR A 337 16.77 -13.67 2.06
C THR A 337 17.78 -13.12 3.07
N ARG A 338 18.80 -12.41 2.57
CA ARG A 338 19.86 -11.81 3.42
C ARG A 338 19.31 -10.76 4.38
N THR A 339 18.36 -9.95 3.93
CA THR A 339 17.72 -8.94 4.78
C THR A 339 16.84 -9.62 5.84
N LYS A 340 16.16 -10.72 5.50
CA LYS A 340 15.34 -11.47 6.45
C LYS A 340 16.18 -12.03 7.60
N GLU A 341 17.33 -12.63 7.30
CA GLU A 341 18.27 -13.13 8.31
C GLU A 341 18.71 -11.98 9.23
N LYS A 342 19.14 -10.85 8.66
CA LYS A 342 19.47 -9.65 9.44
C LYS A 342 18.29 -9.13 10.26
N MET A 343 17.07 -9.12 9.73
CA MET A 343 15.88 -8.72 10.48
C MET A 343 15.62 -9.62 11.68
N GLN A 344 15.88 -10.94 11.58
CA GLN A 344 15.74 -11.85 12.72
C GLN A 344 16.71 -11.48 13.84
N GLU A 345 17.99 -11.30 13.50
CA GLU A 345 19.04 -10.90 14.45
C GLU A 345 18.77 -9.52 15.07
N LEU A 346 18.47 -8.53 14.23
CA LEU A 346 18.26 -7.15 14.65
C LEU A 346 16.97 -6.98 15.46
N THR A 347 15.90 -7.71 15.13
CA THR A 347 14.66 -7.66 15.94
C THR A 347 14.95 -8.15 17.35
N LEU A 348 15.56 -9.33 17.49
CA LEU A 348 15.91 -9.87 18.81
C LEU A 348 16.81 -8.91 19.58
N LYS A 349 17.81 -8.33 18.91
CA LYS A 349 18.73 -7.33 19.49
C LYS A 349 18.00 -6.08 19.99
N TYR A 350 17.05 -5.54 19.23
CA TYR A 350 16.41 -4.25 19.53
C TYR A 350 15.17 -4.34 20.41
N THR A 351 14.47 -5.48 20.37
CA THR A 351 13.17 -5.61 21.04
C THR A 351 13.13 -6.75 22.06
N GLY A 352 14.16 -7.60 22.11
CA GLY A 352 14.24 -8.74 23.02
C GLY A 352 13.35 -9.92 22.64
N HIS A 353 12.67 -9.88 21.48
CA HIS A 353 11.84 -10.97 21.00
C HIS A 353 12.17 -11.32 19.54
N GLU A 354 11.82 -12.53 19.12
CA GLU A 354 12.07 -12.98 17.75
C GLU A 354 11.26 -12.17 16.73
N TYR A 355 11.74 -12.13 15.49
CA TYR A 355 11.02 -11.52 14.38
C TYR A 355 9.67 -12.21 14.16
N ARG A 356 8.59 -11.42 14.20
CA ARG A 356 7.18 -11.88 14.17
C ARG A 356 6.70 -12.66 15.39
N ALA A 357 7.43 -12.66 16.52
CA ALA A 357 6.93 -13.21 17.78
C ALA A 357 5.75 -12.40 18.34
N VAL A 358 5.67 -11.11 18.00
CA VAL A 358 4.56 -10.22 18.38
C VAL A 358 3.71 -9.95 17.15
N ARG A 359 2.37 -9.98 17.31
CA ARG A 359 1.45 -9.64 16.23
C ARG A 359 1.53 -8.15 15.96
N ARG A 360 1.71 -7.76 14.70
CA ARG A 360 1.84 -6.35 14.32
C ARG A 360 0.62 -5.53 14.72
N VAL A 361 -0.58 -6.11 14.73
CA VAL A 361 -1.83 -5.43 15.11
C VAL A 361 -1.84 -4.95 16.57
N GLU A 362 -1.09 -5.62 17.43
CA GLU A 362 -0.94 -5.31 18.86
C GLU A 362 0.11 -4.22 19.12
N VAL A 363 1.02 -4.00 18.16
CA VAL A 363 2.07 -2.97 18.25
C VAL A 363 1.51 -1.63 17.80
N LYS A 364 1.69 -0.57 18.59
CA LYS A 364 1.26 0.79 18.25
C LYS A 364 2.47 1.71 18.15
N LEU A 365 2.61 2.34 16.98
CA LEU A 365 3.64 3.35 16.76
C LEU A 365 3.18 4.70 17.31
N LYS A 366 4.12 5.46 17.84
CA LYS A 366 3.93 6.85 18.28
C LYS A 366 5.18 7.62 17.90
N VAL A 367 5.07 8.91 17.63
CA VAL A 367 6.23 9.79 17.47
C VAL A 367 6.78 10.10 18.86
N ILE A 368 8.11 9.97 19.05
CA ILE A 368 8.81 10.25 20.31
C ILE A 368 9.22 11.72 20.42
#